data_AF-A0A644SJQ7-F1
#
_entry.id   AF-A0A644SJQ7-F1
#
_cell.length_a   1.000
_cell.length_b   1.000
_cell.length_c   1.000
_cell.angle_alpha   90.00
_cell.angle_beta   90.00
_cell.angle_gamma   90.00
#
_symmetry.space_group_name_H-M   'P 1'
#
loop_
_entity.id
_entity.type
_entity.pdbx_description
1 polymer ?
#
loop_
_entity_poly.entity_id
_entity_poly.type
_entity_poly.pdbx_seq_one_letter_code
_entity_poly.pdbx_strand_id
1 'polypeptide(L)'
;MAVTAQSIGRKRNLLHRYKLVMEEFERHYNPDIPITVIYRKHIYPKFGISRDTLYAIFNTDFEAEKAKIEAAKAKVYGGSLFD
;
A
#
# COMPACT_ATOMS: atom_id res chain seq x y z
N MET A 1 18.87 9.50 1.27
CA MET A 1 18.61 9.55 2.73
C MET A 1 18.84 8.17 3.32
N ALA A 2 19.41 8.08 4.51
CA ALA A 2 19.61 6.81 5.21
C ALA A 2 18.24 6.15 5.51
N VAL A 3 18.16 4.83 5.37
CA VAL A 3 16.97 4.06 5.73
C VAL A 3 16.89 3.99 7.25
N THR A 4 15.87 4.62 7.83
CA THR A 4 15.64 4.62 9.29
C THR A 4 14.47 3.70 9.66
N ALA A 5 14.42 3.24 10.91
CA ALA A 5 13.28 2.50 11.45
C ALA A 5 11.93 3.22 11.21
N GLN A 6 11.91 4.55 11.36
CA GLN A 6 10.72 5.36 11.09
C GLN A 6 10.32 5.31 9.60
N SER A 7 11.29 5.39 8.69
CA SER A 7 11.02 5.30 7.25
C SER A 7 10.45 3.94 6.84
N ILE A 8 10.92 2.86 7.48
CA ILE A 8 10.41 1.50 7.31
C ILE A 8 8.96 1.41 7.79
N GLY A 9 8.68 1.93 9.00
CA GLY A 9 7.32 1.96 9.56
C GLY A 9 6.33 2.73 8.69
N ARG A 10 6.73 3.90 8.17
CA ARG A 10 5.90 4.68 7.24
C ARG A 10 5.56 3.92 5.97
N LYS A 11 6.55 3.26 5.35
CA LYS A 11 6.34 2.44 4.14
C LYS A 11 5.43 1.24 4.41
N ARG A 12 5.62 0.54 5.54
CA ARG A 12 4.76 -0.57 5.95
C ARG A 12 3.30 -0.12 6.11
N ASN A 13 3.08 0.99 6.80
CA ASN A 13 1.73 1.53 7.00
C ASN A 13 1.10 2.03 5.69
N LEU A 14 1.91 2.55 4.76
CA LEU A 14 1.43 2.90 3.42
C LEU A 14 0.93 1.66 2.67
N LEU A 15 1.74 0.60 2.58
CA LEU A 15 1.33 -0.64 1.90
C LEU A 15 0.10 -1.28 2.55
N HIS A 16 0.00 -1.23 3.88
CA HIS A 16 -1.19 -1.71 4.58
C HIS A 16 -2.45 -0.95 4.14
N ARG A 17 -2.39 0.39 4.08
CA ARG A 17 -3.52 1.20 3.57
C ARG A 17 -3.84 0.89 2.12
N TYR A 18 -2.82 0.69 1.28
CA TYR A 18 -3.01 0.33 -0.12
C TYR A 18 -3.75 -1.01 -0.25
N LYS A 19 -3.39 -2.00 0.58
CA LYS A 19 -4.09 -3.29 0.65
C LYS A 19 -5.56 -3.13 1.00
N LEU A 20 -5.88 -2.32 2.02
CA LEU A 20 -7.27 -2.07 2.43
C LEU A 20 -8.11 -1.41 1.33
N VAL A 21 -7.50 -0.51 0.55
CA VAL A 21 -8.16 0.11 -0.61
C VAL A 21 -8.42 -0.91 -1.71
N MET A 22 -7.43 -1.76 -2.02
CA MET A 22 -7.57 -2.83 -3.02
C MET A 22 -8.69 -3.81 -2.63
N GLU A 23 -8.72 -4.25 -1.37
CA GLU A 23 -9.76 -5.15 -0.84
C GLU A 23 -11.17 -4.52 -0.87
N GLU A 24 -11.29 -3.20 -0.72
CA GLU A 24 -12.58 -2.52 -0.94
C GLU A 24 -12.93 -2.47 -2.42
N PHE A 25 -11.97 -2.17 -3.29
CA PHE A 25 -12.20 -2.13 -4.73
C PHE A 25 -12.66 -3.49 -5.26
N GLU A 26 -11.97 -4.57 -4.89
CA GLU A 26 -12.28 -5.95 -5.29
C GLU A 26 -13.69 -6.38 -4.87
N ARG A 27 -14.16 -5.94 -3.68
CA ARG A 27 -15.53 -6.24 -3.21
C ARG A 27 -16.63 -5.66 -4.09
N HIS A 28 -16.35 -4.58 -4.82
CA HIS A 28 -17.30 -3.92 -5.72
C HIS A 28 -16.90 -4.07 -7.19
N TYR A 29 -15.81 -4.79 -7.48
CA TYR A 29 -15.30 -4.93 -8.83
C TYR A 29 -16.24 -5.78 -9.67
N ASN A 30 -16.62 -5.23 -10.81
CA ASN A 30 -17.36 -5.91 -11.85
C ASN A 30 -16.81 -5.42 -13.20
N PRO A 31 -16.48 -6.31 -14.15
CA PRO A 31 -15.98 -5.94 -15.47
C PRO A 31 -16.87 -4.94 -16.24
N ASP A 32 -18.18 -4.96 -16.01
CA ASP A 32 -19.14 -4.08 -16.68
C ASP A 32 -19.24 -2.69 -16.03
N ILE A 33 -18.67 -2.51 -14.83
CA ILE A 33 -18.76 -1.26 -14.07
C ILE A 33 -17.46 -0.47 -14.24
N PRO A 34 -17.52 0.79 -14.71
CA PRO A 34 -16.35 1.63 -14.79
C PRO A 34 -15.70 1.84 -13.41
N ILE A 35 -14.37 1.75 -13.37
CA ILE A 35 -13.55 2.01 -12.16
C ILE A 35 -13.93 3.36 -11.52
N THR A 36 -14.24 4.38 -12.33
CA THR A 36 -14.64 5.70 -11.85
C THR A 36 -15.93 5.70 -11.04
N VAL A 37 -16.87 4.80 -11.36
CA VAL A 37 -18.11 4.62 -10.60
C VAL A 37 -17.82 3.97 -9.26
N ILE A 38 -17.02 2.90 -9.25
CA ILE A 38 -16.58 2.22 -8.02
C ILE A 38 -15.83 3.22 -7.12
N TYR A 39 -14.93 4.01 -7.71
CA TYR A 39 -14.19 5.04 -7.00
C TYR A 39 -15.11 6.06 -6.32
N ARG A 40 -16.06 6.64 -7.06
CA ARG A 40 -16.97 7.67 -6.52
C ARG A 40 -17.92 7.14 -5.45
N LYS A 41 -18.40 5.90 -5.60
CA LYS A 41 -19.40 5.32 -4.70
C LYS A 41 -18.81 4.64 -3.46
N HIS A 42 -17.64 4.01 -3.59
CA HIS A 42 -17.13 3.11 -2.56
C HIS A 42 -15.75 3.49 -2.03
N ILE A 43 -14.84 3.96 -2.90
CA ILE A 43 -13.45 4.23 -2.50
C ILE A 43 -13.29 5.64 -1.90
N TYR A 44 -13.66 6.69 -2.64
CA TYR A 44 -13.47 8.07 -2.19
C TYR A 44 -14.20 8.37 -0.87
N PRO A 45 -15.49 8.01 -0.70
CA PRO A 45 -16.20 8.29 0.55
C PRO A 45 -15.59 7.62 1.78
N LYS A 46 -14.90 6.49 1.59
CA LYS A 46 -14.32 5.70 2.68
C LYS A 46 -12.89 6.08 3.02
N PHE A 47 -12.06 6.37 2.01
CA PHE A 47 -10.61 6.56 2.19
C PHE A 47 -10.11 7.98 1.91
N GLY A 48 -10.92 8.83 1.26
CA GLY A 48 -10.54 10.21 0.93
C GLY A 48 -9.32 10.34 0.01
N ILE A 49 -8.98 9.29 -0.75
CA ILE A 49 -7.84 9.29 -1.68
C ILE A 49 -8.25 9.84 -3.04
N SER A 50 -7.31 10.45 -3.77
CA SER A 50 -7.54 10.83 -5.17
C SER A 50 -7.63 9.60 -6.08
N ARG A 51 -8.19 9.80 -7.27
CA ARG A 51 -8.23 8.77 -8.32
C ARG A 51 -6.83 8.39 -8.79
N ASP A 52 -5.90 9.33 -8.86
CA ASP A 52 -4.51 9.07 -9.25
C ASP A 52 -3.82 8.18 -8.22
N THR A 53 -4.09 8.39 -6.93
CA THR A 53 -3.62 7.49 -5.87
C THR A 53 -4.22 6.09 -6.03
N LEU A 54 -5.50 5.97 -6.41
CA LEU A 54 -6.09 4.66 -6.70
C LEU A 54 -5.37 3.94 -7.85
N TYR A 55 -5.07 4.64 -8.95
CA TYR A 55 -4.28 4.05 -10.04
C TYR A 55 -2.85 3.71 -9.63
N ALA A 56 -2.22 4.53 -8.79
CA ALA A 56 -0.91 4.20 -8.22
C ALA A 56 -0.96 2.91 -7.39
N ILE A 57 -2.05 2.69 -6.63
CA ILE A 57 -2.29 1.46 -5.88
C ILE A 57 -2.40 0.26 -6.83
N PHE A 58 -3.14 0.37 -7.94
CA PHE A 58 -3.25 -0.71 -8.93
C PHE A 58 -1.92 -1.09 -9.57
N ASN A 59 -1.05 -0.10 -9.78
CA ASN A 59 0.26 -0.32 -10.38
C ASN A 59 1.35 -0.66 -9.35
N THR A 60 1.01 -0.79 -8.06
CA THR A 60 1.98 -1.14 -7.03
C THR A 60 2.16 -2.65 -6.97
N ASP A 61 3.37 -3.13 -7.22
CA ASP A 61 3.75 -4.51 -6.92
C ASP A 61 3.96 -4.67 -5.41
N PHE A 62 2.93 -5.18 -4.73
CA PHE A 62 2.93 -5.35 -3.28
C PHE A 62 4.01 -6.32 -2.80
N GLU A 63 4.31 -7.37 -3.56
CA GLU A 63 5.28 -8.38 -3.14
C GLU A 63 6.70 -7.84 -3.26
N ALA A 64 7.01 -7.14 -4.35
CA ALA A 64 8.29 -6.45 -4.48
C ALA A 64 8.48 -5.38 -3.40
N GLU A 65 7.46 -4.58 -3.07
CA GLU A 65 7.55 -3.56 -2.03
C GLU A 65 7.67 -4.16 -0.62
N LYS A 66 6.98 -5.28 -0.34
CA LYS A 66 7.17 -6.04 0.91
C LYS A 66 8.60 -6.55 1.03
N ALA A 67 9.15 -7.17 -0.03
CA ALA A 67 10.52 -7.68 -0.02
C ALA A 67 11.54 -6.57 0.27
N LYS A 68 11.36 -5.37 -0.32
CA LYS A 68 12.20 -4.18 -0.02
C LYS A 68 12.11 -3.77 1.44
N ILE A 69 10.92 -3.81 2.05
CA ILE A 69 10.72 -3.50 3.47
C ILE A 69 11.42 -4.53 4.36
N GLU A 70 11.30 -5.83 4.06
CA GLU A 70 11.97 -6.87 4.85
C GLU A 70 13.50 -6.79 4.72
N ALA A 71 14.03 -6.54 3.52
CA ALA A 71 15.46 -6.30 3.32
C ALA A 71 15.94 -5.04 4.08
N ALA A 72 15.13 -3.97 4.11
CA ALA A 72 15.42 -2.77 4.88
C ALA A 72 15.40 -3.01 6.39
N LYS A 73 14.43 -3.80 6.89
CA LYS A 73 14.36 -4.23 8.28
C LYS A 73 15.60 -5.04 8.67
N ALA A 74 15.99 -6.02 7.86
CA ALA A 74 17.18 -6.83 8.12
C ALA A 74 18.44 -5.95 8.23
N LYS A 75 18.58 -4.90 7.41
CA LYS A 75 19.71 -3.96 7.49
C LYS A 75 19.68 -3.06 8.73
N VAL A 76 18.51 -2.63 9.18
CA VAL A 76 18.37 -1.71 10.32
C VAL A 76 18.36 -2.43 11.67
N TYR A 77 17.77 -3.63 11.73
CA TYR A 77 17.58 -4.41 12.95
C TYR A 77 18.52 -5.61 13.06
N GLY A 78 19.05 -6.12 11.95
CA GLY A 78 19.97 -7.26 11.92
C GLY A 78 21.38 -6.96 12.42
N GLY A 79 21.66 -5.73 12.84
CA GLY A 79 22.89 -5.36 13.57
C GLY A 79 22.73 -5.31 15.09
N SER A 80 21.56 -5.62 15.68
CA SER A 80 21.35 -5.45 17.13
C SER A 80 20.33 -6.42 17.76
N LEU A 81 20.13 -7.62 17.20
CA LEU A 81 19.18 -8.59 17.76
C LEU A 81 19.81 -9.96 18.10
N PHE A 82 21.13 -10.02 18.14
CA PHE A 82 21.89 -11.18 18.64
C PHE A 82 23.09 -10.79 19.53
N ASP A 83 23.15 -9.56 20.04
CA ASP A 83 24.03 -9.17 21.15
C ASP A 83 23.19 -8.91 22.42
#